data_AF-A0A385FXB4-F1
#
_entry.id   AF-A0A385FXB4-F1
#
_cell.length_a   1.000
_cell.length_b   1.000
_cell.length_c   1.000
_cell.angle_alpha   90.00
_cell.angle_beta   90.00
_cell.angle_gamma   90.00
#
_symmetry.space_group_name_H-M   'P 1'
#
loop_
_entity.id
_entity.type
_entity.pdbx_description
1 polymer ?
#
loop_
_entity_poly.entity_id
_entity_poly.type
_entity_poly.pdbx_seq_one_letter_code
_entity_poly.pdbx_strand_id
1 'polypeptide(L)'
;MVAILALFMVPIVVVMLLLMGGSNAASANNGSCGEESDPPVAEPAGNKSVAGFSGEQLKNAAQIMTAASGLKLPLAAQILGVQAAIGESTLNVIDSGDGAGPDSRGLFQQRDNGAWGTYEDRMNPRISATNFFKALQNVEGWEKLEPSQAIHRVQRNADPNHYTPFRSPAVQIVKALSVGKLGENLDEKFQDISPNGDCPDTSPDAEQIGDLGSGQWSSPLPGFKAMTSPFGPRKCPAGASCNSSVLDHKGIDLSKKGGASVLAPTDMKITVAEQGQGWKSAYGTYIIAKQVEKPGLVFEFHHMVHGSLKVKAGDTVAAGTPLGIEGTTGNSTGIHLHFQVAPPGTPANAPTYRTVVDPVPILTSKGVFS
;
A
#
# COMPACT_ATOMS: atom_id res chain seq x y z
N MET A 1 -4.40 79.24 -14.45
CA MET A 1 -3.83 78.81 -13.15
C MET A 1 -4.76 77.75 -12.55
N VAL A 2 -4.17 76.78 -11.83
CA VAL A 2 -4.78 75.63 -11.12
C VAL A 2 -5.16 74.46 -12.07
N ALA A 3 -4.30 73.46 -12.33
CA ALA A 3 -3.89 72.28 -11.52
C ALA A 3 -5.09 71.35 -11.21
N ILE A 4 -5.10 70.04 -11.49
CA ILE A 4 -4.37 68.96 -10.77
C ILE A 4 -4.53 67.61 -11.52
N LEU A 5 -3.49 66.76 -11.38
CA LEU A 5 -3.34 65.32 -11.67
C LEU A 5 -4.57 64.41 -11.48
N ALA A 6 -4.65 63.33 -12.28
CA ALA A 6 -4.58 61.94 -11.76
C ALA A 6 -4.43 60.90 -12.89
N LEU A 7 -3.35 60.12 -12.80
CA LEU A 7 -3.10 58.84 -13.48
C LEU A 7 -4.05 57.77 -12.88
N PHE A 8 -4.51 56.76 -13.65
CA PHE A 8 -4.43 55.33 -13.30
C PHE A 8 -5.16 54.42 -14.33
N MET A 9 -4.33 53.62 -15.02
CA MET A 9 -4.46 52.22 -15.48
C MET A 9 -5.84 51.56 -15.69
N VAL A 10 -6.00 51.03 -16.90
CA VAL A 10 -7.02 50.04 -17.35
C VAL A 10 -6.70 48.64 -16.80
N PRO A 11 -7.70 47.74 -16.70
CA PRO A 11 -7.51 46.42 -17.25
C PRO A 11 -8.62 45.96 -18.20
N ILE A 12 -8.14 45.29 -19.25
CA ILE A 12 -8.84 44.71 -20.39
C ILE A 12 -9.66 43.50 -19.92
N VAL A 13 -10.94 43.48 -20.31
CA VAL A 13 -11.82 42.31 -20.20
C VAL A 13 -11.60 41.43 -21.43
N VAL A 14 -11.08 40.21 -21.25
CA VAL A 14 -11.11 39.16 -22.27
C VAL A 14 -12.08 38.08 -21.81
N VAL A 15 -13.21 38.00 -22.53
CA VAL A 15 -14.17 36.91 -22.47
C VAL A 15 -13.66 35.79 -23.37
N MET A 16 -13.47 34.58 -22.83
CA MET A 16 -13.31 33.36 -23.61
C MET A 16 -14.44 32.39 -23.28
N LEU A 17 -15.39 32.29 -24.22
CA LEU A 17 -16.35 31.20 -24.33
C LEU A 17 -15.61 29.90 -24.68
N LEU A 18 -15.86 28.83 -23.94
CA LEU A 18 -15.52 27.46 -24.33
C LEU A 18 -16.80 26.61 -24.39
N LEU A 19 -16.94 25.98 -25.56
CA LEU A 19 -18.06 25.22 -26.07
C LEU A 19 -18.47 24.04 -25.20
N MET A 20 -19.76 23.95 -24.92
CA MET A 20 -20.42 22.76 -24.36
C MET A 20 -20.54 21.70 -25.46
N GLY A 21 -19.62 20.73 -25.47
CA GLY A 21 -19.76 19.46 -26.16
C GLY A 21 -20.12 18.38 -25.14
N GLY A 22 -21.42 18.08 -25.02
CA GLY A 22 -21.91 17.04 -24.13
C GLY A 22 -21.54 15.65 -24.64
N SER A 23 -20.59 15.02 -23.96
CA SER A 23 -20.37 13.58 -24.02
C SER A 23 -20.97 12.98 -22.75
N ASN A 24 -22.11 12.29 -22.89
CA ASN A 24 -22.63 11.41 -21.85
C ASN A 24 -21.68 10.24 -21.69
N ALA A 25 -20.64 10.42 -20.87
CA ALA A 25 -19.99 9.29 -20.23
C ALA A 25 -20.98 8.77 -19.18
N ALA A 26 -21.47 7.55 -19.40
CA ALA A 26 -22.14 6.80 -18.36
C ALA A 26 -21.19 6.78 -17.14
N SER A 27 -21.60 7.44 -16.07
CA SER A 27 -20.92 7.41 -14.79
C SER A 27 -20.97 5.96 -14.30
N ALA A 28 -19.88 5.22 -14.51
CA ALA A 28 -19.62 4.04 -13.72
C ALA A 28 -19.57 4.54 -12.27
N ASN A 29 -20.52 4.09 -11.44
CA ASN A 29 -20.44 4.24 -10.00
C ASN A 29 -19.19 3.46 -9.54
N ASN A 30 -18.04 4.12 -9.56
CA ASN A 30 -16.87 3.64 -8.84
C ASN A 30 -17.20 3.77 -7.36
N GLY A 31 -17.45 2.63 -6.72
CA GLY A 31 -17.81 2.54 -5.31
C GLY A 31 -16.88 3.39 -4.45
N SER A 32 -17.42 4.46 -3.90
CA SER A 32 -16.74 5.28 -2.90
C SER A 32 -16.88 4.57 -1.56
N CYS A 33 -15.78 4.40 -0.82
CA CYS A 33 -15.85 3.94 0.56
C CYS A 33 -16.57 4.93 1.50
N GLY A 34 -17.09 6.04 1.00
CA GLY A 34 -17.99 6.94 1.73
C GLY A 34 -19.47 6.52 1.72
N GLU A 35 -19.86 5.50 0.97
CA GLU A 35 -21.27 5.05 0.90
C GLU A 35 -21.51 3.71 1.60
N GLU A 36 -21.01 3.56 2.84
CA GLU A 36 -21.47 2.46 3.69
C GLU A 36 -22.67 2.94 4.52
N SER A 37 -23.86 2.40 4.24
CA SER A 37 -25.10 2.79 4.91
C SER A 37 -25.15 2.41 6.39
N ASP A 38 -24.27 1.51 6.85
CA ASP A 38 -24.12 1.11 8.25
C ASP A 38 -22.71 0.50 8.52
N PRO A 39 -21.74 1.26 9.06
CA PRO A 39 -20.42 0.71 9.39
C PRO A 39 -20.50 -0.30 10.55
N PRO A 40 -19.71 -1.38 10.53
CA PRO A 40 -19.81 -2.44 11.54
C PRO A 40 -19.47 -1.90 12.93
N VAL A 41 -20.21 -2.40 13.92
CA VAL A 41 -19.92 -2.24 15.34
C VAL A 41 -19.08 -3.44 15.76
N ALA A 42 -18.02 -3.21 16.52
CA ALA A 42 -17.13 -4.29 16.93
C ALA A 42 -17.82 -5.28 17.89
N GLU A 43 -17.61 -6.56 17.60
CA GLU A 43 -18.00 -7.67 18.45
C GLU A 43 -16.87 -8.07 19.41
N PRO A 44 -17.18 -8.63 20.60
CA PRO A 44 -16.15 -9.12 21.51
C PRO A 44 -15.33 -10.27 20.87
N ALA A 45 -14.00 -10.14 20.85
CA ALA A 45 -13.10 -11.16 20.31
C ALA A 45 -13.11 -12.51 21.07
N GLY A 46 -13.75 -12.56 22.24
CA GLY A 46 -13.59 -13.65 23.20
C GLY A 46 -12.13 -13.81 23.66
N ASN A 47 -11.72 -15.04 23.98
CA ASN A 47 -10.34 -15.36 24.41
C ASN A 47 -9.38 -15.64 23.24
N LYS A 48 -9.74 -15.27 22.00
CA LYS A 48 -8.93 -15.56 20.81
C LYS A 48 -7.80 -14.53 20.65
N SER A 49 -6.69 -14.97 20.06
CA SER A 49 -5.61 -14.09 19.59
C SER A 49 -5.78 -13.85 18.09
N VAL A 50 -5.55 -12.62 17.65
CA VAL A 50 -5.65 -12.18 16.25
C VAL A 50 -4.41 -11.39 15.91
N ALA A 51 -3.66 -11.81 14.88
CA ALA A 51 -2.41 -11.17 14.45
C ALA A 51 -1.37 -10.94 15.58
N GLY A 52 -1.39 -11.77 16.64
CA GLY A 52 -0.52 -11.63 17.81
C GLY A 52 -1.08 -10.74 18.94
N PHE A 53 -2.28 -10.17 18.78
CA PHE A 53 -2.96 -9.35 19.78
C PHE A 53 -4.06 -10.14 20.47
N SER A 54 -4.27 -9.92 21.78
CA SER A 54 -5.31 -10.63 22.53
C SER A 54 -5.81 -9.82 23.72
N GLY A 55 -6.87 -10.30 24.37
CA GLY A 55 -7.38 -9.74 25.63
C GLY A 55 -7.68 -8.24 25.53
N GLU A 56 -7.05 -7.45 26.39
CA GLU A 56 -7.29 -6.00 26.49
C GLU A 56 -6.96 -5.25 25.20
N GLN A 57 -5.97 -5.71 24.41
CA GLN A 57 -5.62 -5.09 23.13
C GLN A 57 -6.78 -5.18 22.13
N LEU A 58 -7.46 -6.33 22.07
CA LEU A 58 -8.61 -6.52 21.19
C LEU A 58 -9.85 -5.78 21.70
N LYS A 59 -10.01 -5.62 23.02
CA LYS A 59 -11.05 -4.74 23.59
C LYS A 59 -10.80 -3.29 23.22
N ASN A 60 -9.56 -2.83 23.27
CA ASN A 60 -9.18 -1.48 22.85
C ASN A 60 -9.43 -1.27 21.35
N ALA A 61 -9.05 -2.23 20.49
CA ALA A 61 -9.38 -2.19 19.07
C ALA A 61 -10.90 -2.11 18.82
N ALA A 62 -11.71 -2.85 19.58
CA ALA A 62 -13.16 -2.76 19.52
C ALA A 62 -13.68 -1.36 19.92
N GLN A 63 -13.08 -0.69 20.92
CA GLN A 63 -13.42 0.69 21.28
C GLN A 63 -13.10 1.66 20.14
N ILE A 64 -11.98 1.47 19.43
CA ILE A 64 -11.62 2.26 18.24
C ILE A 64 -12.68 2.10 17.14
N MET A 65 -13.00 0.87 16.77
CA MET A 65 -14.03 0.57 15.76
C MET A 65 -15.39 1.18 16.15
N THR A 66 -15.78 1.07 17.42
CA THR A 66 -17.04 1.65 17.88
C THR A 66 -17.03 3.19 17.85
N ALA A 67 -15.88 3.83 18.08
CA ALA A 67 -15.76 5.29 17.95
C ALA A 67 -15.97 5.74 16.50
N ALA A 68 -15.32 5.07 15.53
CA ALA A 68 -15.52 5.36 14.11
C ALA A 68 -16.98 5.10 13.67
N SER A 69 -17.57 3.97 14.08
CA SER A 69 -18.98 3.67 13.80
C SER A 69 -19.93 4.73 14.40
N GLY A 70 -19.65 5.22 15.61
CA GLY A 70 -20.41 6.31 16.24
C GLY A 70 -20.32 7.64 15.48
N LEU A 71 -19.26 7.86 14.70
CA LEU A 71 -19.08 8.99 13.79
C LEU A 71 -19.58 8.70 12.36
N LYS A 72 -20.18 7.52 12.12
CA LYS A 72 -20.60 7.03 10.80
C LYS A 72 -19.45 7.01 9.78
N LEU A 73 -18.24 6.74 10.26
CA LEU A 73 -17.07 6.59 9.41
C LEU A 73 -16.99 5.19 8.83
N PRO A 74 -16.48 5.05 7.60
CA PRO A 74 -16.47 3.77 6.90
C PRO A 74 -15.45 2.79 7.46
N LEU A 75 -15.56 1.53 7.05
CA LEU A 75 -14.65 0.46 7.46
C LEU A 75 -13.16 0.81 7.26
N ALA A 76 -12.83 1.53 6.18
CA ALA A 76 -11.47 2.02 5.92
C ALA A 76 -10.92 2.90 7.06
N ALA A 77 -11.74 3.81 7.61
CA ALA A 77 -11.37 4.64 8.75
C ALA A 77 -11.12 3.79 10.01
N GLN A 78 -11.97 2.78 10.26
CA GLN A 78 -11.78 1.88 11.40
C GLN A 78 -10.39 1.23 11.38
N ILE A 79 -9.95 0.79 10.20
CA ILE A 79 -8.62 0.18 10.03
C ILE A 79 -7.50 1.21 10.23
N LEU A 80 -7.65 2.45 9.74
CA LEU A 80 -6.66 3.51 10.00
C LEU A 80 -6.50 3.79 11.51
N GLY A 81 -7.60 3.81 12.26
CA GLY A 81 -7.56 4.00 13.70
C GLY A 81 -6.85 2.84 14.42
N VAL A 82 -7.16 1.59 14.05
CA VAL A 82 -6.48 0.41 14.64
C VAL A 82 -5.00 0.38 14.25
N GLN A 83 -4.67 0.69 12.99
CA GLN A 83 -3.29 0.77 12.49
C GLN A 83 -2.47 1.82 13.24
N ALA A 84 -3.03 3.02 13.44
CA ALA A 84 -2.41 4.07 14.22
C ALA A 84 -2.14 3.60 15.66
N ALA A 85 -3.15 3.08 16.35
CA ALA A 85 -3.01 2.65 17.74
C ALA A 85 -2.05 1.46 17.93
N ILE A 86 -1.90 0.58 16.94
CA ILE A 86 -0.83 -0.43 16.97
C ILE A 86 0.54 0.24 16.93
N GLY A 87 0.76 1.20 16.04
CA GLY A 87 2.05 1.89 15.92
C GLY A 87 2.41 2.72 17.13
N GLU A 88 1.44 3.38 17.74
CA GLU A 88 1.66 4.25 18.90
C GLU A 88 1.85 3.48 20.20
N SER A 89 1.09 2.41 20.41
CA SER A 89 0.99 1.80 21.75
C SER A 89 0.87 0.28 21.76
N THR A 90 0.94 -0.36 20.59
CA THR A 90 0.63 -1.79 20.44
C THR A 90 -0.77 -2.11 21.00
N LEU A 91 -1.73 -1.19 20.81
CA LEU A 91 -3.11 -1.24 21.33
C LEU A 91 -3.23 -1.23 22.87
N ASN A 92 -2.28 -0.64 23.59
CA ASN A 92 -2.34 -0.48 25.04
C ASN A 92 -2.64 0.96 25.44
N VAL A 93 -3.40 1.16 26.50
CA VAL A 93 -3.54 2.50 27.10
C VAL A 93 -2.31 2.76 27.95
N ILE A 94 -1.42 3.64 27.48
CA ILE A 94 -0.13 3.92 28.14
C ILE A 94 -0.20 5.28 28.86
N ASP A 95 0.17 5.29 30.14
CA ASP A 95 0.23 6.51 30.97
C ASP A 95 1.62 7.18 30.96
N SER A 96 2.31 7.10 29.83
CA SER A 96 3.65 7.65 29.66
C SER A 96 3.91 7.88 28.18
N GLY A 97 4.66 8.94 27.88
CA GLY A 97 5.19 9.20 26.55
C GLY A 97 6.70 9.03 26.49
N ASP A 98 7.28 9.29 25.33
CA ASP A 98 8.72 9.17 25.08
C ASP A 98 9.46 10.51 25.24
N GLY A 99 10.74 10.55 24.85
CA GLY A 99 11.55 11.78 24.94
C GLY A 99 11.06 12.92 24.04
N ALA A 100 10.45 12.62 22.89
CA ALA A 100 9.91 13.62 21.98
C ALA A 100 8.56 14.14 22.47
N GLY A 101 7.79 13.31 23.15
CA GLY A 101 6.48 13.63 23.68
C GLY A 101 6.24 13.11 25.10
N PRO A 102 6.87 13.65 26.16
CA PRO A 102 6.80 13.09 27.51
C PRO A 102 5.38 13.08 28.13
N ASP A 103 4.54 14.06 27.77
CA ASP A 103 3.11 14.14 28.14
C ASP A 103 2.16 13.43 27.16
N SER A 104 2.65 12.65 26.18
CA SER A 104 1.78 11.81 25.34
C SER A 104 1.09 10.71 26.15
N ARG A 105 -0.20 10.46 25.88
CA ARG A 105 -1.01 9.50 26.64
C ARG A 105 -1.93 8.65 25.76
N GLY A 106 -2.27 7.47 26.28
CA GLY A 106 -3.32 6.60 25.75
C GLY A 106 -2.95 5.85 24.48
N LEU A 107 -3.99 5.32 23.81
CA LEU A 107 -3.85 4.44 22.65
C LEU A 107 -3.11 5.07 21.47
N PHE A 108 -3.29 6.37 21.30
CA PHE A 108 -2.78 7.14 20.16
C PHE A 108 -1.61 8.06 20.54
N GLN A 109 -1.06 7.93 21.76
CA GLN A 109 0.03 8.77 22.28
C GLN A 109 -0.22 10.28 22.07
N GLN A 110 -1.44 10.71 22.38
CA GLN A 110 -1.91 12.07 22.16
C GLN A 110 -1.29 13.06 23.16
N ARG A 111 -0.78 14.18 22.64
CA ARG A 111 -0.09 15.26 23.37
C ARG A 111 -1.04 16.08 24.25
N ASP A 112 -0.52 16.68 25.34
CA ASP A 112 -1.26 17.67 26.13
C ASP A 112 -1.08 19.08 25.54
N ASN A 113 -1.70 19.31 24.38
CA ASN A 113 -1.59 20.57 23.63
C ASN A 113 -2.95 21.24 23.36
N GLY A 114 -4.00 20.79 24.06
CA GLY A 114 -5.38 21.25 23.89
C GLY A 114 -6.10 20.71 22.65
N ALA A 115 -5.42 20.01 21.73
CA ALA A 115 -6.05 19.45 20.53
C ALA A 115 -6.74 18.10 20.76
N TRP A 116 -6.37 17.39 21.85
CA TRP A 116 -6.72 15.99 22.06
C TRP A 116 -7.63 15.73 23.27
N GLY A 117 -8.15 16.78 23.91
CA GLY A 117 -8.97 16.70 25.12
C GLY A 117 -8.15 16.67 26.41
N THR A 118 -8.82 16.41 27.52
CA THR A 118 -8.18 16.35 28.85
C THR A 118 -7.28 15.11 29.01
N TYR A 119 -6.61 15.00 30.15
CA TYR A 119 -5.89 13.77 30.50
C TYR A 119 -6.82 12.54 30.50
N GLU A 120 -8.00 12.66 31.10
CA GLU A 120 -9.01 11.59 31.17
C GLU A 120 -9.51 11.20 29.78
N ASP A 121 -9.71 12.18 28.90
CA ASP A 121 -10.11 11.93 27.51
C ASP A 121 -9.07 11.11 26.75
N ARG A 122 -7.79 11.46 26.90
CA ARG A 122 -6.66 10.78 26.24
C ARG A 122 -6.42 9.39 26.79
N MET A 123 -6.68 9.17 28.09
CA MET A 123 -6.58 7.85 28.73
C MET A 123 -7.79 6.95 28.43
N ASN A 124 -8.92 7.49 27.99
CA ASN A 124 -10.09 6.71 27.62
C ASN A 124 -9.97 6.17 26.18
N PRO A 125 -9.99 4.84 25.95
CA PRO A 125 -9.87 4.24 24.62
C PRO A 125 -10.83 4.79 23.56
N ARG A 126 -12.09 4.99 23.93
CA ARG A 126 -13.15 5.41 23.01
C ARG A 126 -13.07 6.91 22.71
N ILE A 127 -12.80 7.73 23.73
CA ILE A 127 -12.71 9.18 23.56
C ILE A 127 -11.45 9.55 22.78
N SER A 128 -10.29 9.00 23.14
CA SER A 128 -9.04 9.20 22.39
C SER A 128 -9.16 8.78 20.92
N ALA A 129 -9.82 7.64 20.64
CA ALA A 129 -10.15 7.22 19.28
C ALA A 129 -11.10 8.20 18.56
N THR A 130 -12.14 8.68 19.24
CA THR A 130 -13.07 9.70 18.69
C THR A 130 -12.31 10.96 18.31
N ASN A 131 -11.35 11.40 19.13
CA ASN A 131 -10.52 12.57 18.85
C ASN A 131 -9.57 12.34 17.66
N PHE A 132 -8.97 11.14 17.55
CA PHE A 132 -8.20 10.73 16.36
C PHE A 132 -9.04 10.84 15.07
N PHE A 133 -10.27 10.30 15.09
CA PHE A 133 -11.14 10.32 13.92
C PHE A 133 -11.63 11.72 13.55
N LYS A 134 -11.95 12.57 14.53
CA LYS A 134 -12.25 13.99 14.26
C LYS A 134 -11.06 14.69 13.59
N ALA A 135 -9.84 14.39 14.01
CA ALA A 135 -8.64 14.92 13.37
C ALA A 135 -8.44 14.34 11.96
N LEU A 136 -8.71 13.06 11.74
CA LEU A 136 -8.69 12.41 10.41
C LEU A 136 -9.66 13.09 9.43
N GLN A 137 -10.90 13.38 9.86
CA GLN A 137 -11.88 14.07 9.02
C GLN A 137 -11.46 15.49 8.61
N ASN A 138 -10.50 16.10 9.32
CA ASN A 138 -9.92 17.39 8.95
C ASN A 138 -8.72 17.27 8.00
N VAL A 139 -8.27 16.05 7.68
CA VAL A 139 -7.22 15.82 6.68
C VAL A 139 -7.87 15.81 5.30
N GLU A 140 -7.56 16.82 4.48
CA GLU A 140 -8.11 16.93 3.13
C GLU A 140 -7.77 15.70 2.27
N GLY A 141 -8.83 15.06 1.75
CA GLY A 141 -8.72 13.91 0.86
C GLY A 141 -8.09 12.68 1.50
N TRP A 142 -8.20 12.51 2.83
CA TRP A 142 -7.64 11.36 3.55
C TRP A 142 -8.10 10.01 2.98
N GLU A 143 -9.28 9.96 2.38
CA GLU A 143 -9.85 8.79 1.71
C GLU A 143 -9.03 8.33 0.50
N LYS A 144 -8.19 9.21 -0.06
CA LYS A 144 -7.37 8.98 -1.25
C LYS A 144 -5.87 8.94 -0.95
N LEU A 145 -5.50 9.05 0.33
CA LEU A 145 -4.10 9.00 0.74
C LEU A 145 -3.70 7.55 1.01
N GLU A 146 -2.41 7.26 0.80
CA GLU A 146 -1.82 6.07 1.39
C GLU A 146 -2.03 6.09 2.93
N PRO A 147 -2.42 4.98 3.56
CA PRO A 147 -2.80 4.89 4.97
C PRO A 147 -1.79 5.48 5.95
N SER A 148 -0.51 5.15 5.78
CA SER A 148 0.57 5.69 6.61
C SER A 148 0.64 7.20 6.47
N GLN A 149 0.46 7.76 5.27
CA GLN A 149 0.38 9.19 5.04
C GLN A 149 -0.85 9.84 5.69
N ALA A 150 -2.02 9.21 5.62
CA ALA A 150 -3.24 9.71 6.27
C ALA A 150 -3.04 9.81 7.80
N ILE A 151 -2.53 8.72 8.41
CA ILE A 151 -2.26 8.67 9.85
C ILE A 151 -1.14 9.65 10.22
N HIS A 152 -0.07 9.73 9.43
CA HIS A 152 1.02 10.68 9.61
C HIS A 152 0.52 12.13 9.62
N ARG A 153 -0.43 12.50 8.74
CA ARG A 153 -1.01 13.86 8.74
C ARG A 153 -1.83 14.15 9.99
N VAL A 154 -2.47 13.13 10.57
CA VAL A 154 -3.18 13.24 11.85
C VAL A 154 -2.20 13.39 13.02
N GLN A 155 -1.23 12.48 13.11
CA GLN A 155 -0.33 12.33 14.26
C GLN A 155 0.88 13.27 14.22
N ARG A 156 1.25 13.75 13.03
CA ARG A 156 2.38 14.65 12.76
C ARG A 156 3.72 14.10 13.29
N ASN A 157 3.92 12.78 13.19
CA ASN A 157 5.16 12.12 13.54
C ASN A 157 6.27 12.40 12.48
N ALA A 158 7.53 12.07 12.76
CA ALA A 158 8.64 12.43 11.87
C ALA A 158 8.75 11.62 10.58
N ASP A 159 8.28 10.36 10.57
CA ASP A 159 8.39 9.44 9.44
C ASP A 159 7.01 9.22 8.79
N PRO A 160 6.79 9.73 7.56
CA PRO A 160 5.54 9.53 6.84
C PRO A 160 5.16 8.06 6.58
N ASN A 161 6.10 7.13 6.68
CA ASN A 161 5.87 5.68 6.48
C ASN A 161 5.86 4.89 7.79
N HIS A 162 5.86 5.56 8.94
CA HIS A 162 5.95 4.91 10.25
C HIS A 162 4.87 3.84 10.46
N TYR A 163 3.65 4.08 10.00
CA TYR A 163 2.51 3.20 10.25
C TYR A 163 2.35 2.07 9.24
N THR A 164 3.15 2.05 8.17
CA THR A 164 3.05 1.07 7.08
C THR A 164 3.10 -0.38 7.58
N PRO A 165 3.99 -0.77 8.53
CA PRO A 165 4.07 -2.15 9.00
C PRO A 165 2.83 -2.65 9.76
N PHE A 166 2.02 -1.75 10.30
CA PHE A 166 0.91 -2.09 11.20
C PHE A 166 -0.42 -2.32 10.47
N ARG A 167 -0.42 -2.13 9.15
CA ARG A 167 -1.63 -2.18 8.34
C ARG A 167 -2.25 -3.57 8.27
N SER A 168 -1.47 -4.60 7.95
CA SER A 168 -2.00 -5.99 7.88
C SER A 168 -2.54 -6.50 9.22
N PRO A 169 -1.83 -6.32 10.36
CA PRO A 169 -2.40 -6.64 11.66
C PRO A 169 -3.70 -5.88 11.96
N ALA A 170 -3.80 -4.60 11.57
CA ALA A 170 -5.02 -3.81 11.74
C ALA A 170 -6.20 -4.38 10.94
N VAL A 171 -5.98 -4.75 9.66
CA VAL A 171 -7.01 -5.39 8.82
C VAL A 171 -7.49 -6.69 9.45
N GLN A 172 -6.57 -7.55 9.90
CA GLN A 172 -6.91 -8.84 10.52
C GLN A 172 -7.75 -8.65 11.80
N ILE A 173 -7.38 -7.67 12.64
CA ILE A 173 -8.13 -7.34 13.85
C ILE A 173 -9.53 -6.83 13.51
N VAL A 174 -9.65 -5.83 12.63
CA VAL A 174 -10.95 -5.27 12.25
C VAL A 174 -11.84 -6.33 11.62
N LYS A 175 -11.28 -7.22 10.77
CA LYS A 175 -12.00 -8.36 10.19
C LYS A 175 -12.51 -9.31 11.27
N ALA A 176 -11.65 -9.73 12.18
CA ALA A 176 -12.02 -10.66 13.25
C ALA A 176 -13.08 -10.09 14.20
N LEU A 177 -13.10 -8.77 14.41
CA LEU A 177 -14.07 -8.08 15.27
C LEU A 177 -15.37 -7.71 14.54
N SER A 178 -15.45 -7.89 13.22
CA SER A 178 -16.66 -7.59 12.43
C SER A 178 -17.54 -8.81 12.15
N VAL A 179 -17.12 -10.00 12.59
CA VAL A 179 -17.68 -11.30 12.18
C VAL A 179 -19.17 -11.47 12.50
N GLY A 180 -19.64 -10.97 13.65
CA GLY A 180 -21.03 -11.15 14.09
C GLY A 180 -22.07 -10.36 13.28
N LYS A 181 -21.67 -9.27 12.60
CA LYS A 181 -22.58 -8.44 11.79
C LYS A 181 -22.46 -8.67 10.28
N LEU A 182 -21.30 -9.12 9.80
CA LEU A 182 -21.02 -9.18 8.35
C LEU A 182 -21.24 -10.58 7.73
N GLY A 183 -21.43 -11.64 8.52
CA GLY A 183 -21.92 -12.95 8.04
C GLY A 183 -21.11 -13.55 6.87
N GLU A 184 -21.79 -14.26 5.96
CA GLU A 184 -21.19 -14.92 4.79
C GLU A 184 -20.54 -13.93 3.78
N ASN A 185 -20.78 -12.61 3.91
CA ASN A 185 -20.27 -11.56 3.01
C ASN A 185 -19.03 -10.83 3.59
N LEU A 186 -18.44 -11.36 4.67
CA LEU A 186 -17.21 -10.83 5.30
C LEU A 186 -16.04 -10.77 4.33
N ASP A 187 -15.89 -11.75 3.46
CA ASP A 187 -14.78 -11.77 2.52
C ASP A 187 -15.00 -10.70 1.43
N GLU A 188 -16.22 -10.56 0.90
CA GLU A 188 -16.58 -9.55 -0.13
C GLU A 188 -16.37 -8.10 0.33
N LYS A 189 -16.71 -7.76 1.58
CA LYS A 189 -16.50 -6.40 2.11
C LYS A 189 -15.05 -6.04 2.42
N PHE A 190 -14.19 -7.05 2.61
CA PHE A 190 -12.76 -6.87 2.81
C PHE A 190 -11.95 -7.06 1.52
N GLN A 191 -12.58 -7.57 0.45
CA GLN A 191 -11.99 -7.66 -0.90
C GLN A 191 -11.73 -6.26 -1.48
N ASP A 192 -12.64 -5.30 -1.29
CA ASP A 192 -12.47 -3.92 -1.77
C ASP A 192 -11.55 -3.05 -0.90
N ILE A 193 -10.99 -3.61 0.19
CA ILE A 193 -10.11 -2.90 1.12
C ILE A 193 -8.71 -3.48 0.98
N SER A 194 -7.92 -2.81 0.14
CA SER A 194 -6.52 -3.15 -0.05
C SER A 194 -5.77 -3.27 1.29
N PRO A 195 -4.80 -4.19 1.41
CA PRO A 195 -3.75 -4.10 2.42
C PRO A 195 -3.01 -2.77 2.38
N ASN A 196 -3.17 -1.93 1.36
CA ASN A 196 -2.64 -0.56 1.25
C ASN A 196 -3.71 0.52 1.41
N GLY A 197 -4.95 0.19 1.80
CA GLY A 197 -6.02 1.13 2.15
C GLY A 197 -6.52 2.08 1.06
N ASP A 198 -6.27 1.78 -0.21
CA ASP A 198 -7.04 2.36 -1.31
C ASP A 198 -8.50 1.94 -1.20
N CYS A 199 -9.39 2.88 -1.53
CA CYS A 199 -10.82 2.69 -1.41
C CYS A 199 -11.56 3.43 -2.56
N PRO A 200 -12.09 2.70 -3.56
CA PRO A 200 -12.01 1.24 -3.68
C PRO A 200 -10.55 0.82 -3.88
N ASP A 201 -10.21 -0.45 -3.59
CA ASP A 201 -8.88 -0.98 -3.92
C ASP A 201 -8.50 -0.52 -5.34
N THR A 202 -7.41 0.25 -5.47
CA THR A 202 -6.85 0.61 -6.78
C THR A 202 -5.52 -0.07 -7.04
N SER A 203 -5.09 -0.96 -6.14
CA SER A 203 -4.14 -2.01 -6.46
C SER A 203 -4.93 -3.00 -7.28
N PRO A 204 -4.69 -3.11 -8.60
CA PRO A 204 -5.54 -4.01 -9.33
C PRO A 204 -5.16 -5.43 -8.94
N ASP A 205 -6.06 -6.09 -8.21
CA ASP A 205 -6.14 -7.54 -8.19
C ASP A 205 -6.14 -8.05 -9.64
N ALA A 206 -5.74 -9.29 -9.88
CA ALA A 206 -5.80 -9.88 -11.22
C ALA A 206 -7.18 -9.66 -11.90
N GLU A 207 -8.24 -9.50 -11.10
CA GLU A 207 -9.60 -9.18 -11.50
C GLU A 207 -9.82 -7.71 -11.93
N GLN A 208 -9.12 -6.74 -11.33
CA GLN A 208 -9.11 -5.31 -11.72
C GLN A 208 -8.09 -4.96 -12.81
N ILE A 209 -7.05 -5.76 -13.01
CA ILE A 209 -6.13 -5.64 -14.16
C ILE A 209 -6.90 -5.89 -15.47
N GLY A 210 -8.08 -6.51 -15.37
CA GLY A 210 -8.95 -6.89 -16.47
C GLY A 210 -8.42 -8.14 -17.18
N ASP A 211 -8.77 -8.29 -18.46
CA ASP A 211 -8.25 -9.38 -19.28
C ASP A 211 -6.71 -9.35 -19.34
N LEU A 212 -6.07 -10.38 -18.75
CA LEU A 212 -4.62 -10.61 -18.76
C LEU A 212 -4.09 -11.04 -20.13
N GLY A 213 -4.96 -11.10 -21.13
CA GLY A 213 -4.69 -11.53 -22.50
C GLY A 213 -4.72 -13.06 -22.63
N SER A 214 -4.95 -13.55 -23.84
CA SER A 214 -4.99 -14.99 -24.15
C SER A 214 -3.62 -15.65 -24.22
N GLY A 215 -2.53 -14.88 -24.20
CA GLY A 215 -1.17 -15.39 -24.29
C GLY A 215 -0.82 -16.40 -23.18
N GLN A 216 -0.03 -17.42 -23.53
CA GLN A 216 0.56 -18.34 -22.55
C GLN A 216 1.67 -17.62 -21.80
N TRP A 217 1.65 -17.73 -20.47
CA TRP A 217 2.66 -17.10 -19.62
C TRP A 217 3.71 -18.12 -19.19
N SER A 218 4.93 -17.65 -18.94
CA SER A 218 6.03 -18.45 -18.44
C SER A 218 6.35 -18.10 -16.99
N SER A 219 6.85 -19.08 -16.22
CA SER A 219 7.40 -18.80 -14.90
C SER A 219 8.64 -17.93 -15.03
N PRO A 220 8.77 -16.83 -14.25
CA PRO A 220 9.96 -15.98 -14.31
C PRO A 220 11.21 -16.69 -13.77
N LEU A 221 11.04 -17.80 -13.02
CA LEU A 221 12.14 -18.64 -12.56
C LEU A 221 11.76 -20.15 -12.58
N PRO A 222 11.76 -20.83 -13.74
CA PRO A 222 11.20 -22.18 -13.86
C PRO A 222 11.85 -23.23 -12.95
N GLY A 223 11.01 -24.01 -12.26
CA GLY A 223 11.44 -25.10 -11.40
C GLY A 223 11.99 -24.66 -10.04
N PHE A 224 11.63 -23.46 -9.57
CA PHE A 224 11.76 -23.09 -8.15
C PHE A 224 10.88 -24.04 -7.31
N LYS A 225 11.37 -24.45 -6.14
CA LYS A 225 10.65 -25.43 -5.29
C LYS A 225 9.61 -24.79 -4.38
N ALA A 226 9.90 -23.58 -3.92
CA ALA A 226 9.01 -22.79 -3.08
C ALA A 226 9.44 -21.32 -3.17
N MET A 227 8.45 -20.43 -3.04
CA MET A 227 8.70 -19.01 -2.85
C MET A 227 9.42 -18.81 -1.51
N THR A 228 10.52 -18.05 -1.52
CA THR A 228 11.34 -17.81 -0.33
C THR A 228 10.86 -16.60 0.47
N SER A 229 10.19 -15.63 -0.16
CA SER A 229 9.55 -14.51 0.51
C SER A 229 8.30 -14.06 -0.25
N PRO A 230 7.13 -13.95 0.41
CA PRO A 230 5.89 -13.49 -0.22
C PRO A 230 5.86 -11.97 -0.41
N PHE A 231 4.90 -11.51 -1.20
CA PHE A 231 4.54 -10.10 -1.32
C PHE A 231 3.90 -9.57 -0.03
N GLY A 232 4.11 -8.28 0.22
CA GLY A 232 3.51 -7.55 1.33
C GLY A 232 4.20 -7.76 2.68
N PRO A 233 3.47 -7.56 3.79
CA PRO A 233 4.03 -7.63 5.13
C PRO A 233 4.65 -8.98 5.48
N ARG A 234 5.89 -8.96 5.95
CA ARG A 234 6.65 -10.16 6.29
C ARG A 234 7.50 -9.98 7.54
N LYS A 235 7.89 -11.11 8.16
CA LYS A 235 8.90 -11.10 9.22
C LYS A 235 10.23 -10.63 8.66
N CYS A 236 11.01 -9.96 9.52
CA CYS A 236 12.38 -9.57 9.22
C CYS A 236 13.19 -10.76 8.68
N PRO A 237 13.65 -10.74 7.41
CA PRO A 237 14.43 -11.83 6.86
C PRO A 237 15.79 -11.94 7.58
N ALA A 238 16.22 -13.17 7.83
CA ALA A 238 17.47 -13.44 8.52
C ALA A 238 18.66 -12.84 7.73
N GLY A 239 19.50 -12.06 8.42
CA GLY A 239 20.64 -11.39 7.82
C GLY A 239 20.34 -10.02 7.18
N ALA A 240 19.09 -9.55 7.20
CA ALA A 240 18.75 -8.19 6.76
C ALA A 240 18.75 -7.20 7.93
N SER A 241 19.09 -5.94 7.64
CA SER A 241 18.79 -4.80 8.52
C SER A 241 17.34 -4.37 8.29
N CYS A 242 16.48 -4.62 9.27
CA CYS A 242 15.04 -4.43 9.09
C CYS A 242 14.60 -3.01 9.38
N ASN A 243 13.92 -2.42 8.40
CA ASN A 243 13.18 -1.17 8.48
C ASN A 243 11.79 -1.37 7.85
N SER A 244 10.95 -0.34 7.87
CA SER A 244 9.59 -0.39 7.32
C SER A 244 9.55 -0.87 5.87
N SER A 245 10.51 -0.46 5.03
CA SER A 245 10.61 -0.91 3.63
C SER A 245 11.01 -2.38 3.47
N VAL A 246 11.77 -2.95 4.41
CA VAL A 246 12.16 -4.37 4.38
C VAL A 246 11.01 -5.26 4.86
N LEU A 247 10.24 -4.77 5.83
CA LEU A 247 9.11 -5.48 6.45
C LEU A 247 7.87 -5.51 5.57
N ASP A 248 7.78 -4.64 4.55
CA ASP A 248 6.71 -4.63 3.56
C ASP A 248 7.28 -4.86 2.15
N HIS A 249 7.21 -6.11 1.71
CA HIS A 249 7.91 -6.59 0.53
C HIS A 249 7.17 -6.26 -0.77
N LYS A 250 7.81 -5.50 -1.65
CA LYS A 250 7.18 -4.96 -2.87
C LYS A 250 7.16 -5.93 -4.06
N GLY A 251 7.46 -7.20 -3.83
CA GLY A 251 7.53 -8.25 -4.83
C GLY A 251 7.49 -9.63 -4.20
N ILE A 252 7.83 -10.65 -4.97
CA ILE A 252 8.03 -12.02 -4.49
C ILE A 252 9.48 -12.44 -4.70
N ASP A 253 10.00 -13.24 -3.79
CA ASP A 253 11.34 -13.82 -3.92
C ASP A 253 11.24 -15.29 -4.29
N LEU A 254 11.85 -15.66 -5.41
CA LEU A 254 11.94 -17.02 -5.92
C LEU A 254 13.39 -17.47 -5.91
N SER A 255 13.67 -18.70 -5.46
CA SER A 255 15.06 -19.19 -5.45
C SER A 255 15.21 -20.60 -5.99
N LYS A 256 16.26 -20.80 -6.80
CA LYS A 256 16.80 -22.11 -7.18
C LYS A 256 18.20 -22.35 -6.61
N LYS A 257 18.64 -21.51 -5.67
CA LYS A 257 19.97 -21.52 -5.09
C LYS A 257 21.08 -21.23 -6.11
N GLY A 258 20.75 -20.53 -7.20
CA GLY A 258 21.70 -19.96 -8.16
C GLY A 258 21.84 -20.69 -9.48
N GLY A 259 22.34 -19.95 -10.47
CA GLY A 259 22.62 -20.46 -11.82
C GLY A 259 21.37 -20.66 -12.70
N ALA A 260 20.17 -20.44 -12.17
CA ALA A 260 18.95 -20.53 -12.94
C ALA A 260 18.80 -19.34 -13.91
N SER A 261 18.25 -19.60 -15.10
CA SER A 261 17.87 -18.53 -16.02
C SER A 261 16.60 -17.84 -15.55
N VAL A 262 16.65 -16.52 -15.44
CA VAL A 262 15.48 -15.66 -15.25
C VAL A 262 14.82 -15.47 -16.60
N LEU A 263 13.51 -15.75 -16.70
CA LEU A 263 12.78 -15.73 -17.97
C LEU A 263 11.75 -14.61 -18.04
N ALA A 264 11.46 -14.15 -19.26
CA ALA A 264 10.33 -13.27 -19.55
C ALA A 264 9.00 -14.00 -19.26
N PRO A 265 8.10 -13.48 -18.40
CA PRO A 265 6.81 -14.11 -18.15
C PRO A 265 5.85 -13.96 -19.33
N THR A 266 5.99 -12.90 -20.11
CA THR A 266 5.17 -12.58 -21.29
C THR A 266 6.04 -12.08 -22.42
N ASP A 267 5.42 -11.85 -23.58
CA ASP A 267 5.98 -10.95 -24.59
C ASP A 267 6.10 -9.55 -23.98
N MET A 268 7.29 -8.96 -24.04
CA MET A 268 7.57 -7.70 -23.37
C MET A 268 8.66 -6.89 -24.06
N LYS A 269 8.55 -5.57 -23.94
CA LYS A 269 9.57 -4.60 -24.34
C LYS A 269 10.44 -4.25 -23.14
N ILE A 270 11.74 -4.48 -23.25
CA ILE A 270 12.73 -4.10 -22.25
C ILE A 270 12.89 -2.59 -22.26
N THR A 271 12.70 -1.96 -21.10
CA THR A 271 12.80 -0.50 -20.94
C THR A 271 14.02 -0.11 -20.13
N VAL A 272 14.46 -0.98 -19.21
CA VAL A 272 15.70 -0.85 -18.45
C VAL A 272 16.37 -2.21 -18.36
N ALA A 273 17.69 -2.25 -18.54
CA ALA A 273 18.51 -3.45 -18.35
C ALA A 273 19.93 -2.99 -18.00
N GLU A 274 20.22 -2.86 -16.71
CA GLU A 274 21.46 -2.22 -16.26
C GLU A 274 21.92 -2.68 -14.88
N GLN A 275 23.06 -2.14 -14.46
CA GLN A 275 23.58 -2.25 -13.11
C GLN A 275 23.10 -1.05 -12.30
N GLY A 276 22.43 -1.29 -11.18
CA GLY A 276 21.93 -0.23 -10.30
C GLY A 276 23.06 0.64 -9.75
N GLN A 277 22.89 1.96 -9.83
CA GLN A 277 23.82 2.96 -9.28
C GLN A 277 23.11 3.90 -8.32
N GLY A 278 23.87 4.54 -7.43
CA GLY A 278 23.31 5.41 -6.39
C GLY A 278 22.31 4.67 -5.52
N TRP A 279 21.14 5.26 -5.30
CA TRP A 279 20.06 4.60 -4.54
C TRP A 279 19.53 3.32 -5.21
N LYS A 280 19.65 3.19 -6.54
CA LYS A 280 19.25 1.98 -7.29
C LYS A 280 20.22 0.82 -7.12
N SER A 281 21.38 1.03 -6.50
CA SER A 281 22.32 -0.06 -6.18
C SER A 281 21.66 -1.17 -5.35
N ALA A 282 20.61 -0.85 -4.59
CA ALA A 282 19.79 -1.82 -3.87
C ALA A 282 19.17 -2.89 -4.79
N TYR A 283 18.87 -2.59 -6.05
CA TYR A 283 18.28 -3.54 -7.01
C TYR A 283 19.33 -4.47 -7.65
N GLY A 284 20.61 -4.14 -7.51
CA GLY A 284 21.69 -4.91 -8.13
C GLY A 284 21.65 -4.83 -9.65
N THR A 285 21.86 -5.98 -10.32
CA THR A 285 21.60 -6.12 -11.76
C THR A 285 20.11 -6.31 -11.96
N TYR A 286 19.46 -5.40 -12.69
CA TYR A 286 18.01 -5.39 -12.79
C TYR A 286 17.49 -5.09 -14.20
N ILE A 287 16.27 -5.54 -14.45
CA ILE A 287 15.49 -5.27 -15.65
C ILE A 287 14.14 -4.67 -15.26
N ILE A 288 13.70 -3.69 -16.03
CA ILE A 288 12.30 -3.27 -16.11
C ILE A 288 11.82 -3.53 -17.53
N ALA A 289 10.63 -4.10 -17.68
CA ALA A 289 10.05 -4.41 -18.97
C ALA A 289 8.54 -4.17 -18.94
N LYS A 290 7.97 -3.79 -20.09
CA LYS A 290 6.53 -3.61 -20.26
C LYS A 290 5.96 -4.69 -21.15
N GLN A 291 4.89 -5.36 -20.73
CA GLN A 291 4.13 -6.30 -21.53
C GLN A 291 3.71 -5.68 -22.87
N VAL A 292 3.90 -6.41 -23.96
CA VAL A 292 3.53 -5.94 -25.32
C VAL A 292 2.03 -5.94 -25.51
N GLU A 293 1.39 -7.05 -25.16
CA GLU A 293 -0.06 -7.18 -25.23
C GLU A 293 -0.75 -6.47 -24.07
N LYS A 294 -2.05 -6.23 -24.23
CA LYS A 294 -2.89 -5.77 -23.14
C LYS A 294 -2.84 -6.80 -21.99
N PRO A 295 -2.90 -6.35 -20.73
CA PRO A 295 -3.22 -4.97 -20.34
C PRO A 295 -2.00 -4.04 -20.26
N GLY A 296 -0.79 -4.53 -20.53
CA GLY A 296 0.42 -3.70 -20.59
C GLY A 296 1.09 -3.52 -19.23
N LEU A 297 1.14 -4.60 -18.45
CA LEU A 297 1.80 -4.66 -17.14
C LEU A 297 3.28 -4.29 -17.22
N VAL A 298 3.82 -3.81 -16.11
CA VAL A 298 5.25 -3.56 -15.96
C VAL A 298 5.83 -4.61 -15.01
N PHE A 299 6.92 -5.25 -15.45
CA PHE A 299 7.63 -6.29 -14.72
C PHE A 299 9.00 -5.78 -14.30
N GLU A 300 9.41 -6.10 -13.08
CA GLU A 300 10.78 -5.88 -12.62
C GLU A 300 11.44 -7.17 -12.14
N PHE A 301 12.72 -7.31 -12.45
CA PHE A 301 13.57 -8.44 -12.11
C PHE A 301 14.84 -7.90 -11.48
N HIS A 302 15.12 -8.21 -10.22
CA HIS A 302 16.27 -7.66 -9.50
C HIS A 302 17.27 -8.77 -9.11
N HIS A 303 18.41 -8.33 -8.55
CA HIS A 303 19.45 -9.17 -7.95
C HIS A 303 20.17 -10.16 -8.87
N MET A 304 20.00 -10.07 -10.18
CA MET A 304 20.67 -10.96 -11.14
C MET A 304 22.20 -10.89 -11.05
N VAL A 305 22.91 -11.86 -11.60
CA VAL A 305 24.39 -11.86 -11.61
C VAL A 305 24.92 -10.71 -12.47
N HIS A 306 25.96 -10.02 -11.98
CA HIS A 306 26.64 -8.98 -12.74
C HIS A 306 27.16 -9.51 -14.08
N GLY A 307 26.90 -8.78 -15.17
CA GLY A 307 27.29 -9.19 -16.52
C GLY A 307 26.49 -10.36 -17.12
N SER A 308 25.44 -10.84 -16.43
CA SER A 308 24.64 -11.97 -16.92
C SER A 308 23.48 -11.60 -17.86
N LEU A 309 23.17 -10.31 -17.98
CA LEU A 309 22.07 -9.84 -18.80
C LEU A 309 22.25 -10.25 -20.27
N LYS A 310 21.21 -10.84 -20.84
CA LYS A 310 21.16 -11.30 -22.24
C LYS A 310 20.36 -10.36 -23.15
N VAL A 311 19.81 -9.31 -22.57
CA VAL A 311 18.95 -8.31 -23.21
C VAL A 311 19.43 -6.91 -22.86
N LYS A 312 19.01 -5.93 -23.65
CA LYS A 312 19.25 -4.50 -23.41
C LYS A 312 17.96 -3.70 -23.57
N ALA A 313 17.94 -2.47 -23.01
CA ALA A 313 16.83 -1.55 -23.21
C ALA A 313 16.54 -1.34 -24.71
N GLY A 314 15.27 -1.37 -25.08
CA GLY A 314 14.78 -1.29 -26.46
C GLY A 314 14.45 -2.65 -27.09
N ASP A 315 15.00 -3.76 -26.58
CA ASP A 315 14.68 -5.10 -27.09
C ASP A 315 13.20 -5.44 -26.86
N THR A 316 12.59 -6.18 -27.77
CA THR A 316 11.30 -6.84 -27.58
C THR A 316 11.54 -8.34 -27.57
N VAL A 317 11.07 -9.02 -26.54
CA VAL A 317 11.32 -10.45 -26.31
C VAL A 317 10.01 -11.20 -26.15
N ALA A 318 10.00 -12.47 -26.55
CA ALA A 318 8.85 -13.35 -26.36
C ALA A 318 8.84 -13.95 -24.94
N ALA A 319 7.67 -14.41 -24.47
CA ALA A 319 7.55 -15.21 -23.26
C ALA A 319 8.55 -16.38 -23.25
N GLY A 320 9.15 -16.65 -22.10
CA GLY A 320 10.17 -17.69 -21.92
C GLY A 320 11.58 -17.30 -22.37
N THR A 321 11.77 -16.11 -22.97
CA THR A 321 13.11 -15.65 -23.36
C THR A 321 14.01 -15.47 -22.13
N PRO A 322 15.23 -16.05 -22.11
CA PRO A 322 16.19 -15.81 -21.03
C PRO A 322 16.67 -14.37 -20.96
N LEU A 323 16.54 -13.75 -19.78
CA LEU A 323 16.87 -12.35 -19.52
C LEU A 323 18.24 -12.19 -18.86
N GLY A 324 18.57 -13.10 -17.96
CA GLY A 324 19.77 -13.07 -17.13
C GLY A 324 19.86 -14.31 -16.26
N ILE A 325 20.77 -14.28 -15.28
CA ILE A 325 20.98 -15.39 -14.34
C ILE A 325 20.64 -14.95 -12.92
N GLU A 326 19.87 -15.79 -12.22
CA GLU A 326 19.54 -15.65 -10.80
C GLU A 326 20.80 -15.40 -9.97
N GLY A 327 20.79 -14.38 -9.10
CA GLY A 327 21.97 -13.93 -8.39
C GLY A 327 21.66 -13.40 -6.99
N THR A 328 22.59 -12.60 -6.47
CA THR A 328 22.48 -11.96 -5.15
C THR A 328 23.10 -10.55 -5.15
N THR A 329 23.06 -9.86 -6.29
CA THR A 329 23.63 -8.50 -6.38
C THR A 329 22.72 -7.46 -5.72
N GLY A 330 23.30 -6.35 -5.25
CA GLY A 330 22.54 -5.30 -4.58
C GLY A 330 22.18 -5.66 -3.13
N ASN A 331 21.04 -5.16 -2.66
CA ASN A 331 20.56 -5.38 -1.30
C ASN A 331 19.83 -6.73 -1.21
N SER A 332 20.59 -7.80 -0.98
CA SER A 332 20.09 -9.16 -0.93
C SER A 332 20.68 -9.93 0.26
N THR A 333 19.86 -10.80 0.88
CA THR A 333 20.30 -11.71 1.95
C THR A 333 20.80 -13.06 1.43
N GLY A 334 20.65 -13.35 0.14
CA GLY A 334 21.03 -14.63 -0.46
C GLY A 334 20.59 -14.77 -1.92
N ILE A 335 20.93 -15.87 -2.56
CA ILE A 335 20.63 -16.04 -3.99
C ILE A 335 19.12 -16.21 -4.22
N HIS A 336 18.51 -15.27 -4.94
CA HIS A 336 17.11 -15.28 -5.34
C HIS A 336 16.87 -14.34 -6.53
N LEU A 337 15.72 -14.51 -7.19
CA LEU A 337 15.09 -13.52 -8.03
C LEU A 337 14.04 -12.78 -7.20
N HIS A 338 14.19 -11.46 -7.07
CA HIS A 338 13.10 -10.60 -6.64
C HIS A 338 12.31 -10.16 -7.87
N PHE A 339 11.02 -10.48 -7.89
CA PHE A 339 10.12 -10.24 -9.01
C PHE A 339 8.96 -9.34 -8.58
N GLN A 340 8.77 -8.23 -9.28
CA GLN A 340 7.69 -7.28 -9.02
C GLN A 340 6.79 -7.15 -10.25
N VAL A 341 5.51 -6.90 -10.01
CA VAL A 341 4.52 -6.57 -11.03
C VAL A 341 3.90 -5.23 -10.66
N ALA A 342 3.76 -4.37 -11.65
CA ALA A 342 3.09 -3.08 -11.55
C ALA A 342 1.98 -2.98 -12.61
N PRO A 343 0.91 -2.25 -12.30
CA PRO A 343 -0.29 -2.24 -13.12
C PRO A 343 -0.10 -1.49 -14.45
N PRO A 344 -1.07 -1.62 -15.38
CA PRO A 344 -1.09 -0.83 -16.61
C PRO A 344 -1.00 0.68 -16.34
N GLY A 345 -0.30 1.41 -17.20
CA GLY A 345 -0.13 2.86 -17.08
C GLY A 345 1.04 3.28 -16.18
N THR A 346 1.63 2.37 -15.42
CA THR A 346 2.85 2.64 -14.66
C THR A 346 4.02 3.00 -15.59
N PRO A 347 4.83 4.04 -15.26
CA PRO A 347 6.03 4.36 -16.00
C PRO A 347 7.02 3.18 -16.01
N ALA A 348 7.27 2.62 -17.18
CA ALA A 348 8.18 1.48 -17.32
C ALA A 348 9.67 1.89 -17.40
N ASN A 349 9.99 3.18 -17.40
CA ASN A 349 11.36 3.68 -17.48
C ASN A 349 11.98 3.97 -16.10
N ALA A 350 11.25 3.71 -15.01
CA ALA A 350 11.69 3.93 -13.65
C ALA A 350 11.19 2.81 -12.72
N PRO A 351 11.93 2.50 -11.65
CA PRO A 351 11.48 1.56 -10.62
C PRO A 351 10.14 1.97 -10.01
N THR A 352 9.26 0.99 -9.86
CA THR A 352 7.82 1.14 -9.59
C THR A 352 7.46 0.93 -8.12
N TYR A 353 8.43 1.06 -7.21
CA TYR A 353 8.34 0.74 -5.77
C TYR A 353 7.15 1.35 -4.98
N ARG A 354 6.40 2.30 -5.58
CA ARG A 354 5.18 2.91 -5.02
C ARG A 354 3.87 2.34 -5.58
N THR A 355 3.93 1.62 -6.70
CA THR A 355 2.78 1.21 -7.51
C THR A 355 2.95 -0.24 -7.95
N VAL A 356 2.97 -1.16 -6.99
CA VAL A 356 3.13 -2.60 -7.23
C VAL A 356 1.92 -3.38 -6.73
N VAL A 357 1.67 -4.52 -7.36
CA VAL A 357 0.60 -5.46 -7.01
C VAL A 357 1.20 -6.83 -6.68
N ASP A 358 0.44 -7.65 -5.95
CA ASP A 358 0.85 -9.02 -5.65
C ASP A 358 0.97 -9.83 -6.95
N PRO A 359 2.16 -10.35 -7.30
CA PRO A 359 2.32 -11.19 -8.48
C PRO A 359 1.62 -12.55 -8.38
N VAL A 360 1.35 -13.08 -7.17
CA VAL A 360 0.86 -14.45 -6.98
C VAL A 360 -0.49 -14.69 -7.63
N PRO A 361 -1.56 -13.90 -7.38
CA PRO A 361 -2.85 -14.12 -8.01
C PRO A 361 -2.79 -14.06 -9.55
N ILE A 362 -1.98 -13.15 -10.09
CA ILE A 362 -1.78 -12.98 -11.54
C ILE A 362 -1.14 -14.25 -12.13
N LEU A 363 -0.04 -14.72 -11.55
CA LEU A 363 0.67 -15.89 -12.03
C LEU A 363 -0.14 -17.17 -11.86
N THR A 364 -0.88 -17.33 -10.76
CA THR A 364 -1.78 -18.46 -10.52
C THR A 364 -2.94 -18.49 -11.53
N SER A 365 -3.57 -17.34 -11.82
CA SER A 365 -4.68 -17.26 -12.79
C SER A 365 -4.26 -17.66 -14.21
N LYS A 366 -2.97 -17.50 -14.54
CA LYS A 366 -2.37 -17.90 -15.82
C LYS A 366 -1.77 -19.32 -15.79
N GLY A 367 -1.99 -20.08 -14.71
CA GLY A 367 -1.50 -21.45 -14.56
C GLY A 367 0.02 -21.56 -14.41
N VAL A 368 0.70 -20.45 -14.11
CA VAL A 368 2.16 -20.41 -13.97
C VAL A 368 2.58 -20.89 -12.59
N PHE A 369 1.83 -20.53 -11.56
CA PHE A 369 1.99 -21.00 -10.18
C PHE A 369 0.86 -21.98 -9.85
N SER A 370 1.18 -22.98 -9.02
CA SER A 370 0.29 -24.08 -8.63
C SER A 370 0.31 -24.29 -7.13
#